data_AF-A0A090W137-F1
#
_entry.id   AF-A0A090W137-F1
#
_cell.length_a   1.000
_cell.length_b   1.000
_cell.length_c   1.000
_cell.angle_alpha   90.00
_cell.angle_beta   90.00
_cell.angle_gamma   90.00
#
_symmetry.space_group_name_H-M   'P 1'
#
loop_
_entity.id
_entity.type
_entity.pdbx_description
1 polymer ?
#
loop_
_entity_poly.entity_id
_entity_poly.type
_entity_poly.pdbx_seq_one_letter_code
_entity_poly.pdbx_strand_id
1 'polypeptide(L)'
;MKVTFLGTGTSQGIPVIGSKHPVCLSDDFRDKRLRTSVLIEWDDYSYVIDCGPDFRQQMLRCGCEKIDGILFTHEHSDHVLGLDDIRPFYFKQGDISIYAHKRVIKSLKKRFDYIFETENKYPGALQ
;
A
#
# COMPACT_ATOMS: atom_id res chain seq x y z
N MET A 1 -17.62 11.90 0.92
CA MET A 1 -16.82 10.67 0.66
C MET A 1 -16.26 10.73 -0.76
N LYS A 2 -14.96 10.48 -0.91
CA LYS A 2 -14.20 10.45 -2.15
C LYS A 2 -13.44 9.12 -2.23
N VAL A 3 -13.41 8.50 -3.41
CA VAL A 3 -12.70 7.24 -3.65
C VAL A 3 -11.69 7.47 -4.77
N THR A 4 -10.42 7.19 -4.49
CA THR A 4 -9.31 7.35 -5.43
C THR A 4 -8.71 5.98 -5.74
N PHE A 5 -8.78 5.55 -7.00
CA PHE A 5 -8.09 4.35 -7.45
C PHE A 5 -6.59 4.63 -7.58
N LEU A 6 -5.81 4.12 -6.63
CA LEU A 6 -4.36 4.28 -6.60
C LEU A 6 -3.68 3.35 -7.61
N GLY A 7 -4.26 2.18 -7.84
CA GLY A 7 -3.87 1.31 -8.93
C GLY A 7 -5.05 0.44 -9.37
N THR A 8 -4.99 0.00 -10.62
CA THR A 8 -6.02 -0.82 -11.29
C THR A 8 -5.39 -1.97 -12.08
N GLY A 9 -4.13 -2.27 -11.77
CA GLY A 9 -3.34 -3.31 -12.42
C GLY A 9 -3.45 -4.65 -11.71
N THR A 10 -3.03 -5.68 -12.44
CA THR A 10 -2.75 -7.02 -11.90
C THR A 10 -1.56 -7.00 -10.94
N SER A 11 -1.22 -8.15 -10.35
CA SER A 11 -0.07 -8.34 -9.45
C SER A 11 1.27 -7.91 -10.04
N GLN A 12 1.40 -7.98 -11.37
CA GLN A 12 2.58 -7.58 -12.13
C GLN A 12 2.57 -6.11 -12.59
N GLY A 13 1.46 -5.39 -12.38
CA GLY A 13 1.21 -4.10 -13.01
C GLY A 13 1.09 -4.20 -14.54
N ILE A 14 0.94 -3.06 -15.19
CA ILE A 14 1.07 -2.91 -16.65
C ILE A 14 1.92 -1.65 -16.91
N PRO A 15 2.99 -1.75 -17.72
CA PRO A 15 3.43 -2.90 -18.50
C PRO A 15 4.02 -4.04 -17.64
N VAL A 16 3.82 -5.28 -18.10
CA VAL A 16 4.50 -6.45 -17.52
C VAL A 16 5.96 -6.44 -17.98
N ILE A 17 6.89 -6.66 -17.04
CA ILE A 17 8.33 -6.70 -17.31
C ILE A 17 8.63 -7.68 -18.44
N GLY A 18 9.27 -7.20 -19.51
CA GLY A 18 9.66 -8.01 -20.68
C GLY A 18 8.53 -8.33 -21.67
N SER A 19 7.29 -7.91 -21.41
CA SER A 19 6.16 -8.16 -22.32
C SER A 19 6.18 -7.24 -23.54
N LYS A 20 5.94 -7.83 -24.72
CA LYS A 20 5.72 -7.12 -25.99
C LYS A 20 4.25 -7.08 -26.41
N HIS A 21 3.32 -7.42 -25.52
CA HIS A 21 1.89 -7.32 -25.80
C HIS A 21 1.52 -5.87 -26.14
N PRO A 22 0.63 -5.60 -27.12
CA PRO A 22 0.31 -4.24 -27.55
C PRO A 22 -0.05 -3.27 -26.41
N VAL A 23 -0.82 -3.73 -25.41
CA VAL A 23 -1.17 -2.93 -24.22
C VAL A 23 0.07 -2.51 -23.40
N CYS A 24 1.11 -3.36 -23.31
CA CYS A 24 2.34 -3.00 -22.61
C CYS A 24 3.16 -1.94 -23.38
N LEU A 25 3.02 -1.90 -24.70
CA LEU A 25 3.66 -0.94 -25.60
C LEU A 25 2.81 0.31 -25.87
N SER A 26 1.58 0.37 -25.35
CA SER A 26 0.65 1.49 -25.54
C SER A 26 1.22 2.79 -24.98
N ASP A 27 1.08 3.89 -25.72
CA ASP A 27 1.39 5.25 -25.27
C ASP A 27 0.23 5.87 -24.47
N ASP A 28 -0.94 5.22 -24.41
CA ASP A 28 -2.05 5.67 -23.59
C ASP A 28 -1.71 5.52 -22.10
N PHE A 29 -1.69 6.63 -21.37
CA PHE A 29 -1.37 6.63 -19.94
C PHE A 29 -2.33 5.77 -19.11
N ARG A 30 -3.56 5.52 -19.59
CA ARG A 30 -4.57 4.66 -18.92
C ARG A 30 -4.20 3.19 -18.95
N ASP A 31 -3.32 2.78 -19.87
CA ASP A 31 -2.75 1.44 -19.90
C ASP A 31 -1.57 1.27 -18.94
N LYS A 32 -1.04 2.35 -18.35
CA LYS A 32 0.01 2.28 -17.33
C LYS A 32 -0.64 2.10 -15.94
N ARG A 33 -0.62 0.87 -15.43
CA ARG A 33 -1.38 0.47 -14.23
C ARG A 33 -0.45 -0.03 -13.13
N LEU A 34 -0.44 0.69 -12.01
CA LEU A 34 0.14 0.23 -10.75
C LEU A 34 -0.69 -0.91 -10.15
N ARG A 35 -0.11 -1.70 -9.24
CA ARG A 35 -0.83 -2.76 -8.50
C ARG A 35 -2.05 -2.18 -7.80
N THR A 36 -3.11 -2.98 -7.74
CA THR A 36 -4.42 -2.56 -7.22
C THR A 36 -4.33 -2.07 -5.78
N SER A 37 -4.87 -0.87 -5.55
CA SER A 37 -5.03 -0.25 -4.23
C SER A 37 -6.02 0.91 -4.34
N VAL A 38 -6.69 1.25 -3.25
CA VAL A 38 -7.70 2.32 -3.20
C VAL A 38 -7.49 3.18 -1.96
N LEU A 39 -7.56 4.50 -2.13
CA LEU A 39 -7.67 5.47 -1.04
C LEU A 39 -9.12 5.92 -0.91
N ILE A 40 -9.67 5.86 0.30
CA ILE A 40 -11.02 6.30 0.65
C ILE A 40 -10.89 7.46 1.63
N GLU A 41 -11.53 8.57 1.30
CA GLU A 41 -11.46 9.82 2.08
C GLU A 41 -12.88 10.29 2.42
N TRP A 42 -13.14 10.63 3.68
CA TRP A 42 -14.36 11.33 4.09
C TRP A 42 -14.07 12.19 5.30
N ASP A 43 -14.61 13.41 5.33
CA ASP A 43 -14.29 14.41 6.35
C ASP A 43 -12.75 14.51 6.52
N ASP A 44 -12.23 14.31 7.73
CA ASP A 44 -10.79 14.31 8.04
C ASP A 44 -10.17 12.90 8.07
N TYR A 45 -10.89 11.89 7.58
CA TYR A 45 -10.45 10.49 7.57
C TYR A 45 -9.88 10.07 6.21
N SER A 46 -8.77 9.33 6.26
CA SER A 46 -8.08 8.77 5.08
C SER A 46 -7.71 7.31 5.33
N TYR A 47 -8.33 6.39 4.58
CA TYR A 47 -8.10 4.95 4.70
C TYR A 47 -7.63 4.35 3.39
N VAL A 48 -6.63 3.47 3.46
CA VAL A 48 -6.12 2.76 2.29
C VAL A 48 -6.55 1.30 2.32
N ILE A 49 -6.98 0.76 1.18
CA ILE A 49 -7.16 -0.67 0.96
C ILE A 49 -5.92 -1.18 0.23
N ASP A 50 -5.16 -2.04 0.90
CA ASP A 50 -3.88 -2.64 0.49
C ASP A 50 -2.75 -1.63 0.24
N CYS A 51 -1.55 -1.93 0.74
CA CYS A 51 -0.32 -1.18 0.44
C CYS A 51 0.69 -2.08 -0.28
N GLY A 52 0.48 -2.22 -1.58
CA GLY A 52 1.39 -2.94 -2.48
C GLY A 52 2.73 -2.22 -2.68
N PRO A 53 3.67 -2.80 -3.44
CA PRO A 53 5.00 -2.19 -3.58
C PRO A 53 5.02 -0.87 -4.40
N ASP A 54 3.88 -0.39 -4.91
CA ASP A 54 3.75 0.94 -5.54
C ASP A 54 3.30 2.02 -4.55
N PHE A 55 3.06 1.66 -3.29
CA PHE A 55 2.39 2.50 -2.31
C PHE A 55 3.02 3.89 -2.18
N ARG A 56 4.35 3.98 -2.08
CA ARG A 56 5.06 5.27 -2.07
C ARG A 56 4.71 6.14 -3.29
N GLN A 57 4.78 5.58 -4.50
CA GLN A 57 4.45 6.33 -5.72
C GLN A 57 2.96 6.71 -5.75
N GLN A 58 2.08 5.81 -5.28
CA GLN A 58 0.65 6.04 -5.20
C GLN A 58 0.32 7.21 -4.27
N MET A 59 0.91 7.27 -3.07
CA MET A 59 0.72 8.34 -2.09
C MET A 59 1.26 9.67 -2.60
N LEU A 60 2.45 9.68 -3.21
CA LEU A 60 3.02 10.88 -3.83
C LEU A 60 2.15 11.41 -4.97
N ARG A 61 1.58 10.53 -5.80
CA ARG A 61 0.75 10.92 -6.94
C ARG A 61 -0.60 11.51 -6.51
N CYS A 62 -1.22 10.97 -5.46
CA CYS A 62 -2.50 11.49 -4.97
C CYS A 62 -2.34 12.66 -3.99
N GLY A 63 -1.12 12.94 -3.51
CA GLY A 63 -0.87 13.99 -2.53
C GLY A 63 -1.48 13.69 -1.15
N CYS A 64 -1.58 12.42 -0.77
CA CYS A 64 -2.11 12.03 0.52
C CYS A 64 -1.13 12.38 1.64
N GLU A 65 -1.60 13.15 2.62
CA GLU A 65 -0.75 13.70 3.70
C GLU A 65 -0.93 13.01 5.06
N LYS A 66 -1.93 12.13 5.19
CA LYS A 66 -2.35 11.45 6.42
C LYS A 66 -3.00 10.11 6.09
N ILE A 67 -2.80 9.09 6.93
CA ILE A 67 -3.49 7.80 6.81
C ILE A 67 -3.95 7.33 8.19
N ASP A 68 -5.26 7.32 8.44
CA ASP A 68 -5.84 6.86 9.71
C ASP A 68 -5.82 5.34 9.85
N GLY A 69 -5.91 4.61 8.74
CA GLY A 69 -5.83 3.17 8.77
C GLY A 69 -5.65 2.51 7.42
N ILE A 70 -5.24 1.25 7.48
CA ILE A 70 -5.00 0.39 6.33
C ILE A 70 -5.79 -0.90 6.50
N LEU A 71 -6.60 -1.23 5.49
CA LEU A 71 -7.29 -2.49 5.38
C LEU A 71 -6.53 -3.39 4.41
N PHE A 72 -6.10 -4.57 4.86
CA PHE A 72 -5.54 -5.59 3.98
C PHE A 72 -6.59 -6.62 3.57
N THR A 73 -6.72 -6.84 2.26
CA THR A 73 -7.60 -7.86 1.69
C THR A 73 -7.02 -9.26 1.88
N HIS A 74 -5.74 -9.46 1.55
CA HIS A 74 -5.00 -10.71 1.69
C HIS A 74 -3.47 -10.51 1.62
N GLU A 75 -2.72 -11.57 1.93
CA GLU A 75 -1.28 -11.55 2.20
C GLU A 75 -0.35 -11.71 0.98
N HIS A 76 -0.88 -11.58 -0.24
CA HIS A 76 -0.06 -11.63 -1.44
C HIS A 76 0.82 -10.38 -1.58
N SER A 77 1.97 -10.55 -2.22
CA SER A 77 3.05 -9.56 -2.25
C SER A 77 2.63 -8.23 -2.88
N ASP A 78 1.82 -8.28 -3.92
CA ASP A 78 1.24 -7.13 -4.62
C ASP A 78 0.31 -6.27 -3.75
N HIS A 79 -0.12 -6.77 -2.59
CA HIS A 79 -1.01 -6.06 -1.66
C HIS A 79 -0.31 -5.59 -0.37
N VAL A 80 0.88 -6.11 -0.05
CA VAL A 80 1.48 -5.90 1.28
C VAL A 80 2.92 -5.40 1.28
N LEU A 81 3.66 -5.53 0.17
CA LEU A 81 5.10 -5.22 0.17
C LEU A 81 5.44 -3.73 0.25
N GLY A 82 4.45 -2.84 0.21
CA GLY A 82 4.62 -1.41 0.50
C GLY A 82 4.45 -1.05 1.98
N LEU A 83 4.28 -2.02 2.88
CA LEU A 83 4.02 -1.73 4.30
C LEU A 83 5.14 -0.93 4.96
N ASP A 84 6.39 -1.08 4.54
CA ASP A 84 7.52 -0.30 5.10
C ASP A 84 7.44 1.21 4.79
N ASP A 85 6.75 1.57 3.70
CA ASP A 85 6.59 2.96 3.25
C ASP A 85 5.55 3.75 4.06
N ILE A 86 4.92 3.15 5.09
CA ILE A 86 3.98 3.85 5.96
C ILE A 86 4.68 4.64 7.08
N ARG A 87 5.98 4.38 7.32
CA ARG A 87 6.78 5.03 8.36
C ARG A 87 6.75 6.56 8.34
N PRO A 88 6.83 7.25 7.18
CA PRO A 88 6.72 8.72 7.16
C PRO A 88 5.39 9.24 7.71
N PHE A 89 4.28 8.51 7.48
CA PHE A 89 3.00 8.86 8.08
C PHE A 89 3.08 8.67 9.59
N TYR A 90 3.53 7.50 10.06
CA TYR A 90 3.68 7.23 11.49
C TYR A 90 4.53 8.27 12.23
N PHE A 91 5.69 8.66 11.69
CA PHE A 91 6.50 9.70 12.32
C PHE A 91 5.82 11.07 12.37
N LYS A 92 4.90 11.36 11.43
CA LYS A 92 4.16 12.61 11.38
C LYS A 92 2.94 12.62 12.32
N GLN A 93 2.21 11.51 12.42
CA GLN A 93 0.88 11.47 13.05
C GLN A 93 0.72 10.46 14.21
N GLY A 94 1.71 9.58 14.44
CA GLY A 94 1.61 8.47 15.39
C GLY A 94 0.97 7.21 14.79
N ASP A 95 0.37 6.39 15.65
CA ASP A 95 -0.14 5.05 15.32
C ASP A 95 -1.12 5.05 14.14
N ILE A 96 -1.01 4.02 13.30
CA ILE A 96 -1.88 3.79 12.14
C ILE A 96 -2.60 2.46 12.34
N SER A 97 -3.93 2.48 12.30
CA SER A 97 -4.71 1.27 12.54
C SER A 97 -4.62 0.28 11.37
N ILE A 98 -4.21 -0.96 11.63
CA ILE A 98 -4.20 -2.03 10.62
C ILE A 98 -5.40 -2.97 10.85
N TYR A 99 -6.20 -3.14 9.80
CA TYR A 99 -7.34 -4.05 9.77
C TYR A 99 -7.07 -5.18 8.78
N ALA A 100 -7.20 -6.42 9.21
CA ALA A 100 -7.14 -7.57 8.32
C ALA A 100 -7.73 -8.82 8.99
N HIS A 101 -7.97 -9.86 8.19
CA HIS A 101 -8.31 -11.17 8.74
C HIS A 101 -7.14 -11.73 9.57
N LYS A 102 -7.42 -12.54 10.61
CA LYS A 102 -6.38 -13.11 11.51
C LYS A 102 -5.24 -13.82 10.76
N ARG A 103 -5.57 -14.52 9.67
CA ARG A 103 -4.56 -15.19 8.81
C ARG A 103 -3.58 -14.19 8.18
N VAL A 104 -4.09 -13.04 7.74
CA VAL A 104 -3.32 -11.99 7.07
C VAL A 104 -2.40 -11.34 8.09
N ILE A 105 -2.92 -10.98 9.27
CA ILE A 105 -2.10 -10.44 10.38
C ILE A 105 -0.95 -11.39 10.74
N LYS A 106 -1.20 -12.69 10.85
CA LYS A 106 -0.14 -13.69 11.13
C LYS A 106 0.94 -13.71 10.04
N SER A 107 0.55 -13.60 8.78
CA SER A 107 1.49 -13.53 7.65
C SER A 107 2.31 -12.23 7.67
N LEU A 108 1.65 -11.08 7.91
CA LEU A 108 2.31 -9.77 8.02
C LEU A 108 3.32 -9.74 9.16
N LYS A 109 2.96 -10.21 10.36
CA LYS A 109 3.87 -10.30 11.51
C LYS A 109 5.11 -11.16 11.23
N LYS A 110 4.98 -12.20 10.40
CA LYS A 110 6.11 -13.04 10.02
C LYS A 110 6.98 -12.37 8.94
N ARG A 111 6.37 -11.66 7.99
CA ARG A 111 7.07 -11.07 6.84
C ARG A 111 7.74 -9.74 7.18
N PHE A 112 7.16 -8.99 8.12
CA PHE A 112 7.60 -7.68 8.56
C PHE A 112 7.82 -7.69 10.08
N ASP A 113 8.47 -8.73 10.59
CA ASP A 113 8.72 -8.94 12.02
C ASP A 113 9.27 -7.69 12.72
N TYR A 114 10.27 -7.03 12.14
CA TYR A 114 10.85 -5.79 12.65
C TYR A 114 9.86 -4.63 12.80
N ILE A 115 8.76 -4.62 12.03
CA ILE A 115 7.71 -3.59 12.14
C ILE A 115 6.85 -3.85 13.39
N PHE A 116 6.63 -5.12 13.73
CA PHE A 116 5.75 -5.55 14.82
C PHE A 116 6.50 -5.93 16.11
N GLU A 117 7.83 -5.88 16.10
CA GLU A 117 8.65 -6.10 17.29
C GLU A 117 8.42 -4.99 18.33
N THR A 118 8.20 -5.40 19.58
CA THR A 118 8.00 -4.50 20.73
C THR A 118 9.25 -4.33 21.59
N GLU A 119 10.27 -5.17 21.39
CA GLU A 119 11.53 -5.20 22.17
C GLU A 119 12.74 -5.05 21.23
N ASN A 120 13.81 -4.37 21.69
CA ASN A 120 15.04 -4.12 20.90
C ASN A 120 14.80 -3.52 19.50
N LYS A 121 13.83 -2.60 19.40
CA LYS A 121 13.40 -2.01 18.14
C LYS A 121 14.57 -1.39 17.36
N TYR A 122 14.61 -1.70 16.07
CA TYR A 122 15.43 -0.96 15.13
C TYR A 122 15.01 0.53 15.14
N PRO A 123 15.94 1.49 15.07
CA PRO A 123 15.59 2.90 14.97
C PRO A 123 14.65 3.15 13.77
N GLY A 124 13.38 3.43 14.06
CA GLY A 124 12.35 3.72 13.06
C GLY A 124 11.30 2.63 12.78
N ALA A 125 11.22 1.58 13.60
CA ALA A 125 10.10 0.64 13.59
C ALA A 125 8.79 1.30 14.10
N LEU A 126 7.64 0.88 13.54
CA LEU A 126 6.30 1.38 13.90
C LEU A 126 5.88 0.89 15.31
N GLN A 127 4.92 1.57 15.95
CA GLN A 127 4.24 1.10 17.19
C GLN A 127 2.97 0.32 16.88
#